data_AF-W9DRI8-F1
#
_entry.id   AF-W9DRI8-F1
#
_cell.length_a   1.000
_cell.length_b   1.000
_cell.length_c   1.000
_cell.angle_alpha   90.00
_cell.angle_beta   90.00
_cell.angle_gamma   90.00
#
_symmetry.space_group_name_H-M   'P 1'
#
loop_
_entity.id
_entity.type
_entity.pdbx_description
1 polymer ?
#
loop_
_entity_poly.entity_id
_entity_poly.type
_entity_poly.pdbx_seq_one_letter_code
_entity_poly.pdbx_strand_id
1 'polypeptide(L)'
;MNSTKNSIDFKTDIINYLSGYRVVKKGEIIKEFLSRYPRGYSKRTIERRLKDFEKDGIIEIIDAKQVKKYGVNESDHRVKYIILKEHAEIKKHIDSVFEFFDCGDSEDKMAALAEMKTYNDCYVLNALQLDILAKNLTENDIELSSQIFLTIFNHIFYKKIQPSDTNAFIKKLRLILKSIPSQPHTALRKNIILLLSMYNDKTVVEQLIKDATSMDNISDVKEIYDIVYAARIIEESRTELFNLERELKKKGKEKNAEIISQIRQQAKRNIISLNVSKEVLFNWVELKNGDFK
;
A
#
# COMPACT_ATOMS: atom_id res chain seq x y z
N MET A 1 -13.61 34.62 38.45
CA MET A 1 -14.22 34.06 37.23
C MET A 1 -13.17 34.05 36.12
N ASN A 2 -12.56 32.89 35.80
CA ASN A 2 -11.70 32.74 34.60
C ASN A 2 -11.33 31.27 34.27
N SER A 3 -12.13 30.28 34.68
CA SER A 3 -11.84 28.86 34.43
C SER A 3 -12.44 28.31 33.13
N THR A 4 -13.36 29.03 32.48
CA THR A 4 -14.16 28.49 31.37
C THR A 4 -13.55 28.71 29.98
N LYS A 5 -12.69 29.72 29.79
CA LYS A 5 -12.05 30.00 28.48
C LYS A 5 -10.93 29.01 28.11
N ASN A 6 -10.20 28.46 29.08
CA ASN A 6 -9.07 27.53 28.82
C ASN A 6 -9.49 26.06 28.61
N SER A 7 -10.78 25.74 28.76
CA SER A 7 -11.30 24.37 28.62
C SER A 7 -11.70 24.03 27.18
N ILE A 8 -12.30 24.99 26.49
CA ILE A 8 -12.82 24.82 25.12
C ILE A 8 -11.67 24.81 24.09
N ASP A 9 -10.54 25.44 24.41
CA ASP A 9 -9.36 25.49 23.53
C ASP A 9 -8.62 24.14 23.48
N PHE A 10 -8.27 23.57 24.63
CA PHE A 10 -7.49 22.31 24.67
C PHE A 10 -8.24 21.09 24.16
N LYS A 11 -9.55 21.01 24.43
CA LYS A 11 -10.38 19.91 23.91
C LYS A 11 -10.45 19.97 22.38
N THR A 12 -10.65 21.17 21.83
CA THR A 12 -10.70 21.37 20.38
C THR A 12 -9.34 21.08 19.75
N ASP A 13 -8.26 21.55 20.36
CA ASP A 13 -6.89 21.31 19.90
C ASP A 13 -6.51 19.82 19.92
N ILE A 14 -6.85 19.09 20.99
CA ILE A 14 -6.52 17.66 21.06
C ILE A 14 -7.32 16.87 20.02
N ILE A 15 -8.59 17.24 19.79
CA ILE A 15 -9.41 16.62 18.77
C ILE A 15 -8.82 16.93 17.40
N ASN A 16 -8.57 18.19 17.06
CA ASN A 16 -7.98 18.58 15.78
C ASN A 16 -6.63 17.92 15.54
N TYR A 17 -5.79 17.83 16.58
CA TYR A 17 -4.52 17.14 16.52
C TYR A 17 -4.74 15.65 16.23
N LEU A 18 -5.54 14.93 17.03
CA LEU A 18 -5.80 13.51 16.82
C LEU A 18 -6.65 13.20 15.57
N SER A 19 -7.42 14.15 15.03
CA SER A 19 -8.11 14.02 13.75
C SER A 19 -7.10 14.07 12.59
N GLY A 20 -6.05 14.89 12.73
CA GLY A 20 -4.92 14.92 11.80
C GLY A 20 -3.99 13.71 11.91
N TYR A 21 -4.03 12.98 13.04
CA TYR A 21 -3.15 11.85 13.31
C TYR A 21 -3.92 10.63 13.85
N ARG A 22 -3.96 9.54 13.06
CA ARG A 22 -4.74 8.33 13.37
C ARG A 22 -4.47 7.75 14.77
N VAL A 23 -3.19 7.59 15.11
CA VAL A 23 -2.71 7.05 16.39
C VAL A 23 -1.42 7.75 16.78
N VAL A 24 -1.32 8.26 18.02
CA VAL A 24 -0.15 9.05 18.45
C VAL A 24 0.39 8.57 19.79
N LYS A 25 1.72 8.58 19.97
CA LYS A 25 2.31 8.27 21.27
C LYS A 25 1.89 9.34 22.27
N LYS A 26 1.48 8.92 23.47
CA LYS A 26 1.12 9.85 24.56
C LYS A 26 2.25 10.84 24.87
N GLY A 27 3.51 10.40 24.80
CA GLY A 27 4.68 11.25 25.00
C GLY A 27 4.83 12.36 23.94
N GLU A 28 4.47 12.06 22.69
CA GLU A 28 4.52 13.03 21.59
C GLU A 28 3.45 14.10 21.74
N ILE A 29 2.23 13.72 22.13
CA ILE A 29 1.16 14.67 22.47
C ILE A 29 1.62 15.62 23.58
N ILE A 30 2.21 15.09 24.65
CA ILE A 30 2.71 15.91 25.76
C ILE A 30 3.78 16.88 25.26
N LYS A 31 4.74 16.40 24.45
CA LYS A 31 5.82 17.22 23.91
C LYS A 31 5.29 18.33 22.99
N GLU A 32 4.37 18.00 22.10
CA GLU A 32 3.75 18.92 21.16
C GLU A 32 3.02 20.04 21.89
N PHE A 33 2.14 19.70 22.83
CA PHE A 33 1.34 20.68 23.56
C PHE A 33 2.18 21.55 24.51
N LEU A 34 3.27 21.02 25.09
CA LEU A 34 4.23 21.83 25.84
C LEU A 34 4.99 22.81 24.94
N SER A 35 5.36 22.38 23.73
CA SER A 35 6.07 23.23 22.77
C SER A 35 5.17 24.34 22.20
N ARG A 36 3.94 23.98 21.84
CA ARG A 36 2.94 24.90 21.28
C ARG A 36 2.40 25.89 22.31
N TYR A 37 2.32 25.49 23.57
CA TYR A 37 1.80 26.31 24.68
C TYR A 37 2.76 26.35 25.88
N PRO A 38 3.96 26.94 25.74
CA PRO A 38 5.03 26.86 26.74
C PRO A 38 4.70 27.54 28.08
N ARG A 39 3.72 28.46 28.09
CA ARG A 39 3.20 29.10 29.31
C ARG A 39 1.75 28.70 29.64
N GLY A 40 1.14 27.83 28.83
CA GLY A 40 -0.28 27.49 28.91
C GLY A 40 -0.55 26.23 29.73
N TYR A 41 0.28 25.20 29.61
CA TYR A 41 0.06 23.90 30.26
C TYR A 41 1.33 23.34 30.89
N SER A 42 1.18 22.64 32.02
CA SER A 42 2.22 21.77 32.56
C SER A 42 1.97 20.33 32.14
N LYS A 43 3.02 19.49 32.15
CA LYS A 43 2.89 18.05 31.88
C LYS A 43 1.79 17.39 32.73
N ARG A 44 1.75 17.70 34.04
CA ARG A 44 0.75 17.19 34.97
C ARG A 44 -0.67 17.62 34.59
N THR A 45 -0.85 18.86 34.13
CA THR A 45 -2.15 19.35 33.67
C THR A 45 -2.61 18.65 32.39
N ILE A 46 -1.70 18.46 31.42
CA ILE A 46 -1.97 17.71 30.18
C ILE A 46 -2.38 16.28 30.52
N GLU A 47 -1.60 15.58 31.35
CA GLU A 47 -1.89 14.20 31.75
C GLU A 47 -3.24 14.06 32.47
N ARG A 48 -3.59 15.02 33.33
CA ARG A 48 -4.92 15.05 33.98
C ARG A 48 -6.03 15.21 32.95
N ARG A 49 -5.91 16.18 32.04
CA ARG A 49 -6.92 16.41 30.99
C ARG A 49 -7.09 15.22 30.06
N LEU A 50 -6.01 14.54 29.69
CA LEU A 50 -6.09 13.30 28.91
C LEU A 50 -6.86 12.21 29.67
N LYS A 51 -6.66 12.06 30.99
CA LYS A 51 -7.46 11.12 31.79
C LYS A 51 -8.93 11.53 31.87
N ASP A 52 -9.22 12.82 31.94
CA ASP A 52 -10.59 13.32 31.94
C ASP A 52 -11.25 13.01 30.57
N PHE A 53 -10.55 13.22 29.46
CA PHE A 53 -11.04 12.88 28.12
C PHE A 53 -11.21 11.39 27.86
N GLU A 54 -10.38 10.55 28.49
CA GLU A 54 -10.56 9.10 28.48
C GLU A 54 -11.84 8.69 29.22
N LYS A 55 -12.09 9.30 30.40
CA LYS A 55 -13.33 9.06 31.17
C LYS A 55 -14.58 9.55 30.45
N ASP A 56 -14.48 10.69 29.78
CA ASP A 56 -15.56 11.29 28.99
C ASP A 56 -15.81 10.55 27.67
N GLY A 57 -15.01 9.53 27.34
CA GLY A 57 -15.16 8.75 26.12
C GLY A 57 -14.76 9.50 24.84
N ILE A 58 -13.97 10.57 24.94
CA ILE A 58 -13.49 11.34 23.79
C ILE A 58 -12.29 10.63 23.15
N ILE A 59 -11.41 10.08 23.99
CA ILE A 59 -10.20 9.36 23.56
C ILE A 59 -10.16 7.96 24.18
N GLU A 60 -9.35 7.10 23.59
CA GLU A 60 -8.98 5.80 24.14
C GLU A 60 -7.46 5.72 24.29
N ILE A 61 -6.98 5.27 25.44
CA ILE A 61 -5.56 5.01 25.68
C ILE A 61 -5.29 3.53 25.45
N ILE A 62 -4.51 3.23 24.41
CA ILE A 62 -4.17 1.87 24.03
C ILE A 62 -2.69 1.58 24.30
N ASP A 63 -2.36 0.31 24.56
CA ASP A 63 -0.99 -0.15 24.79
C ASP A 63 -0.26 -0.58 23.51
N ALA A 64 1.03 -0.91 23.65
CA ALA A 64 1.88 -1.38 22.56
C ALA A 64 1.40 -2.69 21.90
N LYS A 65 0.59 -3.52 22.57
CA LYS A 65 0.01 -4.72 21.94
C LYS A 65 -1.20 -4.35 21.10
N GLN A 66 -2.06 -3.48 21.62
CA GLN A 66 -3.27 -3.01 20.96
C GLN A 66 -2.96 -2.12 19.75
N VAL A 67 -1.90 -1.31 19.82
CA VAL A 67 -1.51 -0.40 18.73
C VAL A 67 -1.14 -1.12 17.43
N LYS A 68 -0.71 -2.39 17.52
CA LYS A 68 -0.45 -3.25 16.35
C LYS A 68 -1.67 -3.42 15.46
N LYS A 69 -2.88 -3.42 16.05
CA LYS A 69 -4.14 -3.50 15.28
C LYS A 69 -4.31 -2.33 14.31
N TYR A 70 -3.67 -1.20 14.59
CA TYR A 70 -3.68 0.02 13.79
C TYR A 70 -2.45 0.15 12.87
N GLY A 71 -1.66 -0.92 12.70
CA GLY A 71 -0.51 -0.94 11.80
C GLY A 71 0.78 -0.35 12.38
N VAL A 72 0.83 -0.10 13.70
CA VAL A 72 2.03 0.43 14.38
C VAL A 72 2.79 -0.71 15.05
N ASN A 73 4.04 -0.93 14.64
CA ASN A 73 4.95 -1.87 15.29
C ASN A 73 5.74 -1.16 16.39
N GLU A 74 5.32 -1.36 17.65
CA GLU A 74 6.02 -0.87 18.83
C GLU A 74 6.71 -2.02 19.57
N SER A 75 8.01 -1.86 19.82
CA SER A 75 8.83 -2.82 20.57
C SER A 75 8.82 -2.51 22.07
N ASP A 76 8.65 -1.25 22.46
CA ASP A 76 8.58 -0.87 23.87
C ASP A 76 7.17 -1.04 24.44
N HIS A 77 7.01 -2.10 25.24
CA HIS A 77 5.74 -2.43 25.91
C HIS A 77 5.25 -1.38 26.92
N ARG A 78 6.09 -0.41 27.32
CA ARG A 78 5.71 0.64 28.27
C ARG A 78 5.05 1.83 27.59
N VAL A 79 5.17 1.95 26.27
CA VAL A 79 4.59 3.05 25.51
C VAL A 79 3.07 2.94 25.49
N LYS A 80 2.42 4.10 25.68
CA LYS A 80 0.97 4.26 25.55
C LYS A 80 0.68 5.17 24.38
N TYR A 81 -0.39 4.84 23.66
CA TYR A 81 -0.88 5.59 22.52
C TYR A 81 -2.26 6.14 22.82
N ILE A 82 -2.62 7.20 22.12
CA ILE A 82 -3.91 7.86 22.22
C ILE A 82 -4.56 7.89 20.84
N ILE A 83 -5.84 7.57 20.82
CA ILE A 83 -6.70 7.62 19.63
C ILE A 83 -8.01 8.32 19.98
N LEU A 84 -8.68 8.90 19.00
CA LEU A 84 -10.07 9.33 19.17
C LEU A 84 -10.96 8.10 19.32
N LYS A 85 -11.94 8.18 20.22
CA LYS A 85 -12.90 7.09 20.42
C LYS A 85 -13.65 6.77 19.13
N GLU A 86 -14.02 7.79 18.37
CA GLU A 86 -14.64 7.66 17.06
C GLU A 86 -13.79 6.83 16.09
N HIS A 87 -12.47 7.05 16.03
CA HIS A 87 -11.57 6.22 15.20
C HIS A 87 -11.53 4.76 15.66
N ALA A 88 -11.67 4.50 16.96
CA ALA A 88 -11.77 3.14 17.50
C ALA A 88 -13.07 2.46 17.05
N GLU A 89 -14.20 3.17 17.08
CA GLU A 89 -15.49 2.65 16.62
C GLU A 89 -15.52 2.43 15.10
N ILE A 90 -14.98 3.37 14.31
CA ILE A 90 -14.79 3.19 12.85
C ILE A 90 -13.95 1.95 12.58
N LYS A 91 -12.86 1.73 13.35
CA LYS A 91 -12.06 0.52 13.20
C LYS A 91 -12.88 -0.74 13.44
N LYS A 92 -13.68 -0.80 14.51
CA LYS A 92 -14.54 -1.97 14.78
C LYS A 92 -15.54 -2.20 13.65
N HIS A 93 -16.14 -1.14 13.14
CA HIS A 93 -17.04 -1.20 11.99
C HIS A 93 -16.33 -1.80 10.77
N ILE A 94 -15.19 -1.25 10.38
CA ILE A 94 -14.42 -1.80 9.25
C ILE A 94 -13.99 -3.24 9.50
N ASP A 95 -13.54 -3.58 10.71
CA ASP A 95 -13.15 -4.94 11.04
C ASP A 95 -14.35 -5.91 10.91
N SER A 96 -15.58 -5.46 11.14
CA SER A 96 -16.81 -6.26 10.88
C SER A 96 -17.16 -6.34 9.38
N VAL A 97 -16.96 -5.25 8.63
CA VAL A 97 -17.11 -5.24 7.17
C VAL A 97 -16.13 -6.22 6.50
N PHE A 98 -14.99 -6.50 7.13
CA PHE A 98 -14.04 -7.49 6.63
C PHE A 98 -14.58 -8.92 6.62
N GLU A 99 -15.61 -9.24 7.41
CA GLU A 99 -16.21 -10.58 7.45
C GLU A 99 -16.81 -10.98 6.09
N PHE A 100 -17.27 -10.02 5.29
CA PHE A 100 -17.79 -10.26 3.94
C PHE A 100 -16.73 -10.83 2.98
N PHE A 101 -15.43 -10.64 3.25
CA PHE A 101 -14.38 -11.25 2.43
C PHE A 101 -14.20 -12.75 2.67
N ASP A 102 -14.68 -13.27 3.78
CA ASP A 102 -14.58 -14.70 4.11
C ASP A 102 -15.80 -15.48 3.63
N CYS A 103 -17.01 -14.92 3.74
CA CYS A 103 -18.26 -15.64 3.45
C CYS A 103 -19.20 -14.97 2.43
N GLY A 104 -18.97 -13.71 2.08
CA GLY A 104 -19.82 -12.96 1.14
C GLY A 104 -19.61 -13.37 -0.32
N ASP A 105 -20.58 -13.05 -1.16
CA ASP A 105 -20.45 -13.16 -2.61
C ASP A 105 -19.68 -11.97 -3.22
N SER A 106 -19.67 -11.88 -4.55
CA SER A 106 -18.98 -10.78 -5.24
C SER A 106 -19.58 -9.41 -4.92
N GLU A 107 -20.91 -9.32 -4.86
CA GLU A 107 -21.62 -8.07 -4.59
C GLU A 107 -21.38 -7.62 -3.15
N ASP A 108 -21.41 -8.55 -2.20
CA ASP A 108 -21.07 -8.29 -0.79
C ASP A 108 -19.65 -7.74 -0.65
N LYS A 109 -18.68 -8.35 -1.34
CA LYS A 109 -17.27 -7.92 -1.30
C LYS A 109 -17.07 -6.56 -1.95
N MET A 110 -17.79 -6.29 -3.04
CA MET A 110 -17.78 -4.98 -3.70
C MET A 110 -18.39 -3.90 -2.79
N ALA A 111 -19.51 -4.20 -2.12
CA ALA A 111 -20.11 -3.32 -1.13
C ALA A 111 -19.17 -3.07 0.06
N ALA A 112 -18.49 -4.11 0.55
CA ALA A 112 -17.49 -3.98 1.60
C ALA A 112 -16.32 -3.06 1.19
N LEU A 113 -15.80 -3.21 -0.03
CA LEU A 113 -14.76 -2.30 -0.56
C LEU A 113 -15.25 -0.85 -0.67
N ALA A 114 -16.50 -0.64 -1.11
CA ALA A 114 -17.09 0.68 -1.20
C ALA A 114 -17.23 1.33 0.17
N GLU A 115 -17.72 0.58 1.16
CA GLU A 115 -17.84 1.02 2.54
C GLU A 115 -16.48 1.40 3.13
N MET A 116 -15.47 0.54 2.97
CA MET A 116 -14.10 0.82 3.40
C MET A 116 -13.53 2.11 2.79
N LYS A 117 -13.88 2.41 1.54
CA LYS A 117 -13.42 3.61 0.85
C LYS A 117 -13.96 4.89 1.48
N THR A 118 -15.17 4.86 2.05
CA THR A 118 -15.77 6.03 2.73
C THR A 118 -14.97 6.47 3.96
N TYR A 119 -14.24 5.55 4.58
CA TYR A 119 -13.42 5.78 5.78
C TYR A 119 -11.91 5.84 5.50
N ASN A 120 -11.49 5.95 4.23
CA ASN A 120 -10.08 5.82 3.85
C ASN A 120 -9.14 6.88 4.49
N ASP A 121 -9.70 8.03 4.89
CA ASP A 121 -8.96 9.12 5.54
C ASP A 121 -8.70 8.84 7.02
N CYS A 122 -9.70 8.32 7.73
CA CYS A 122 -9.65 8.03 9.16
C CYS A 122 -9.20 6.59 9.49
N TYR A 123 -9.13 5.69 8.50
CA TYR A 123 -8.74 4.29 8.70
C TYR A 123 -7.57 3.83 7.81
N VAL A 124 -6.82 2.83 8.30
CA VAL A 124 -5.87 2.06 7.49
C VAL A 124 -6.03 0.58 7.69
N LEU A 125 -5.96 -0.13 6.57
CA LEU A 125 -5.77 -1.56 6.58
C LEU A 125 -4.39 -1.89 7.13
N ASN A 126 -4.37 -2.81 8.09
CA ASN A 126 -3.12 -3.41 8.54
C ASN A 126 -2.67 -4.54 7.59
N ALA A 127 -1.46 -5.06 7.83
CA ALA A 127 -0.87 -6.11 6.99
C ALA A 127 -1.75 -7.36 6.84
N LEU A 128 -2.42 -7.81 7.92
CA LEU A 128 -3.29 -8.99 7.90
C LEU A 128 -4.54 -8.76 7.05
N GLN A 129 -5.10 -7.55 7.09
CA GLN A 129 -6.24 -7.19 6.25
C GLN A 129 -5.86 -7.14 4.77
N LEU A 130 -4.65 -6.70 4.45
CA LEU A 130 -4.15 -6.82 3.08
C LEU A 130 -4.00 -8.28 2.64
N ASP A 131 -3.65 -9.19 3.55
CA ASP A 131 -3.63 -10.63 3.24
C ASP A 131 -5.03 -11.19 2.96
N ILE A 132 -6.04 -10.77 3.72
CA ILE A 132 -7.45 -11.16 3.49
C ILE A 132 -7.92 -10.70 2.10
N LEU A 133 -7.63 -9.44 1.77
CA LEU A 133 -7.88 -8.90 0.44
C LEU A 133 -7.15 -9.71 -0.65
N ALA A 134 -5.87 -10.00 -0.45
CA ALA A 134 -5.06 -10.77 -1.40
C ALA A 134 -5.60 -12.18 -1.67
N LYS A 135 -6.17 -12.85 -0.65
CA LYS A 135 -6.80 -14.17 -0.81
C LYS A 135 -7.98 -14.15 -1.78
N ASN A 136 -8.72 -13.04 -1.81
CA ASN A 136 -9.91 -12.84 -2.63
C ASN A 136 -9.61 -12.43 -4.07
N LEU A 137 -8.35 -12.23 -4.43
CA LEU A 137 -7.97 -12.02 -5.83
C LEU A 137 -8.21 -13.28 -6.67
N THR A 138 -8.92 -13.14 -7.79
CA THR A 138 -9.26 -14.24 -8.71
C THR A 138 -9.43 -13.77 -10.16
N GLU A 139 -9.10 -14.65 -11.09
CA GLU A 139 -9.36 -14.52 -12.52
C GLU A 139 -10.85 -14.61 -12.88
N ASN A 140 -11.69 -15.23 -12.03
CA ASN A 140 -13.11 -15.44 -12.31
C ASN A 140 -13.94 -14.18 -12.11
N ASP A 141 -13.43 -13.24 -11.31
CA ASP A 141 -14.08 -11.97 -11.00
C ASP A 141 -13.07 -10.83 -11.11
N ILE A 142 -13.02 -10.28 -12.32
CA ILE A 142 -11.99 -9.34 -12.75
C ILE A 142 -12.28 -7.94 -12.22
N GLU A 143 -13.56 -7.60 -12.07
CA GLU A 143 -13.98 -6.32 -11.52
C GLU A 143 -13.63 -6.25 -10.03
N LEU A 144 -14.07 -7.24 -9.24
CA LEU A 144 -13.73 -7.33 -7.83
C LEU A 144 -12.21 -7.35 -7.65
N SER A 145 -11.50 -8.20 -8.40
CA SER A 145 -10.05 -8.27 -8.30
C SER A 145 -9.40 -6.94 -8.60
N SER A 146 -9.85 -6.21 -9.63
CA SER A 146 -9.30 -4.89 -9.96
C SER A 146 -9.48 -3.88 -8.81
N GLN A 147 -10.62 -3.89 -8.12
CA GLN A 147 -10.85 -3.01 -6.96
C GLN A 147 -10.02 -3.42 -5.74
N ILE A 148 -9.91 -4.72 -5.46
CA ILE A 148 -9.02 -5.26 -4.44
C ILE A 148 -7.57 -4.85 -4.73
N PHE A 149 -7.13 -5.00 -5.98
CA PHE A 149 -5.79 -4.62 -6.43
C PHE A 149 -5.49 -3.15 -6.18
N LEU A 150 -6.40 -2.26 -6.58
CA LEU A 150 -6.24 -0.82 -6.37
C LEU A 150 -6.13 -0.49 -4.88
N THR A 151 -6.93 -1.17 -4.04
CA THR A 151 -6.91 -1.01 -2.59
C THR A 151 -5.56 -1.42 -2.01
N ILE A 152 -5.06 -2.61 -2.37
CA ILE A 152 -3.75 -3.11 -1.93
C ILE A 152 -2.61 -2.21 -2.43
N PHE A 153 -2.64 -1.82 -3.71
CA PHE A 153 -1.65 -0.92 -4.31
C PHE A 153 -1.57 0.41 -3.55
N ASN A 154 -2.71 1.02 -3.24
CA ASN A 154 -2.71 2.30 -2.52
C ASN A 154 -2.09 2.17 -1.12
N HIS A 155 -2.33 1.05 -0.43
CA HIS A 155 -1.74 0.80 0.89
C HIS A 155 -0.22 0.56 0.81
N ILE A 156 0.24 -0.21 -0.18
CA ILE A 156 1.66 -0.45 -0.41
C ILE A 156 2.38 0.83 -0.83
N PHE A 157 1.83 1.56 -1.79
CA PHE A 157 2.50 2.68 -2.44
C PHE A 157 2.44 3.96 -1.61
N TYR A 158 1.24 4.40 -1.21
CA TYR A 158 1.06 5.67 -0.51
C TYR A 158 1.19 5.50 1.00
N LYS A 159 0.64 4.42 1.56
CA LYS A 159 0.62 4.22 3.02
C LYS A 159 1.82 3.42 3.56
N LYS A 160 2.65 2.87 2.68
CA LYS A 160 3.86 2.08 3.01
C LYS A 160 3.59 0.86 3.89
N ILE A 161 2.42 0.24 3.76
CA ILE A 161 2.02 -0.96 4.50
C ILE A 161 2.07 -2.15 3.55
N GLN A 162 2.86 -3.16 3.90
CA GLN A 162 2.96 -4.42 3.15
C GLN A 162 1.95 -5.46 3.67
N PRO A 163 1.52 -6.42 2.83
CA PRO A 163 0.92 -7.67 3.29
C PRO A 163 1.86 -8.39 4.27
N SER A 164 1.31 -9.10 5.26
CA SER A 164 2.15 -9.71 6.31
C SER A 164 3.00 -10.85 5.77
N ASP A 165 2.50 -11.56 4.75
CA ASP A 165 3.26 -12.53 3.97
C ASP A 165 3.44 -12.05 2.52
N THR A 166 4.47 -11.22 2.32
CA THR A 166 4.82 -10.69 1.00
C THR A 166 5.14 -11.80 -0.01
N ASN A 167 5.68 -12.94 0.42
CA ASN A 167 6.01 -14.05 -0.49
C ASN A 167 4.75 -14.75 -0.99
N ALA A 168 3.80 -15.02 -0.08
CA ALA A 168 2.50 -15.58 -0.45
C ALA A 168 1.73 -14.63 -1.37
N PHE A 169 1.76 -13.33 -1.09
CA PHE A 169 1.17 -12.32 -1.95
C PHE A 169 1.75 -12.34 -3.37
N ILE A 170 3.07 -12.25 -3.52
CA ILE A 170 3.74 -12.33 -4.82
C ILE A 170 3.40 -13.63 -5.55
N LYS A 171 3.39 -14.78 -4.84
CA LYS A 171 3.01 -16.07 -5.43
C LYS A 171 1.58 -16.03 -5.99
N LYS A 172 0.63 -15.45 -5.26
CA LYS A 172 -0.76 -15.27 -5.72
C LYS A 172 -0.83 -14.36 -6.96
N LEU A 173 -0.07 -13.26 -6.98
CA LEU A 173 0.03 -12.38 -8.16
C LEU A 173 0.54 -13.13 -9.40
N ARG A 174 1.59 -13.93 -9.25
CA ARG A 174 2.15 -14.74 -10.35
C ARG A 174 1.13 -15.75 -10.88
N LEU A 175 0.35 -16.37 -10.00
CA LEU A 175 -0.68 -17.34 -10.39
C LEU A 175 -1.78 -16.68 -11.23
N ILE A 176 -2.30 -15.54 -10.76
CA ILE A 176 -3.35 -14.80 -11.47
C ILE A 176 -2.84 -14.27 -12.81
N LEU A 177 -1.62 -13.74 -12.86
CA LEU A 177 -1.03 -13.26 -14.12
C LEU A 177 -0.96 -14.37 -15.18
N LYS A 178 -0.71 -15.61 -14.75
CA LYS A 178 -0.63 -16.77 -15.65
C LYS A 178 -1.99 -17.21 -16.17
N SER A 179 -3.07 -17.03 -15.39
CA SER A 179 -4.42 -17.44 -15.78
C SER A 179 -5.18 -16.38 -16.58
N ILE A 180 -4.86 -15.10 -16.44
CA ILE A 180 -5.51 -14.02 -17.20
C ILE A 180 -5.03 -14.01 -18.66
N PRO A 181 -5.94 -14.02 -19.66
CA PRO A 181 -5.56 -13.90 -21.06
C PRO A 181 -5.02 -12.50 -21.39
N SER A 182 -4.13 -12.42 -22.40
CA SER A 182 -3.47 -11.16 -22.77
C SER A 182 -4.44 -10.05 -23.22
N GLN A 183 -5.63 -10.42 -23.68
CA GLN A 183 -6.76 -9.57 -24.03
C GLN A 183 -8.06 -10.29 -23.64
N PRO A 184 -9.15 -9.60 -23.22
CA PRO A 184 -9.37 -8.15 -23.14
C PRO A 184 -8.99 -7.50 -21.79
N HIS A 185 -8.45 -8.26 -20.83
CA HIS A 185 -8.29 -7.83 -19.44
C HIS A 185 -6.99 -7.05 -19.16
N THR A 186 -6.72 -6.03 -19.97
CA THR A 186 -5.49 -5.25 -19.92
C THR A 186 -5.29 -4.50 -18.59
N ALA A 187 -6.36 -4.03 -17.95
CA ALA A 187 -6.29 -3.25 -16.71
C ALA A 187 -5.81 -4.08 -15.51
N LEU A 188 -6.45 -5.21 -15.23
CA LEU A 188 -6.07 -6.11 -14.14
C LEU A 188 -4.63 -6.61 -14.33
N ARG A 189 -4.29 -6.98 -15.57
CA ARG A 189 -2.95 -7.41 -15.95
C ARG A 189 -1.90 -6.33 -15.73
N LYS A 190 -2.18 -5.10 -16.14
CA LYS A 190 -1.33 -3.92 -15.89
C LYS A 190 -1.09 -3.72 -14.40
N ASN A 191 -2.13 -3.83 -13.57
CA ASN A 191 -2.02 -3.67 -12.13
C ASN A 191 -1.15 -4.77 -11.49
N ILE A 192 -1.28 -6.01 -11.95
CA ILE A 192 -0.43 -7.11 -11.48
C ILE A 192 1.02 -6.91 -11.89
N ILE A 193 1.29 -6.58 -13.15
CA ILE A 193 2.64 -6.29 -13.65
C ILE A 193 3.27 -5.13 -12.90
N LEU A 194 2.51 -4.09 -12.59
CA LEU A 194 2.94 -2.94 -11.79
C LEU A 194 3.42 -3.39 -10.40
N LEU A 195 2.62 -4.14 -9.66
CA LEU A 195 2.99 -4.62 -8.32
C LEU A 195 4.18 -5.58 -8.36
N LEU A 196 4.18 -6.55 -9.29
CA LEU A 196 5.31 -7.47 -9.48
C LEU A 196 6.60 -6.70 -9.81
N SER A 197 6.51 -5.64 -10.61
CA SER A 197 7.65 -4.77 -10.92
C SER A 197 8.18 -4.04 -9.68
N MET A 198 7.28 -3.57 -8.80
CA MET A 198 7.69 -2.96 -7.52
C MET A 198 8.48 -3.92 -6.64
N TYR A 199 8.15 -5.22 -6.68
CA TYR A 199 8.89 -6.27 -5.95
C TYR A 199 10.14 -6.81 -6.69
N ASN A 200 10.48 -6.25 -7.86
CA ASN A 200 11.54 -6.75 -8.75
C ASN A 200 11.35 -8.20 -9.20
N ASP A 201 10.11 -8.59 -9.44
CA ASP A 201 9.77 -9.96 -9.74
C ASP A 201 10.08 -10.33 -11.20
N LYS A 202 10.85 -11.40 -11.40
CA LYS A 202 11.28 -11.85 -12.73
C LYS A 202 10.11 -12.26 -13.64
N THR A 203 8.95 -12.62 -13.06
CA THR A 203 7.77 -13.00 -13.85
C THR A 203 7.27 -11.89 -14.76
N VAL A 204 7.60 -10.62 -14.50
CA VAL A 204 7.34 -9.51 -15.44
C VAL A 204 8.03 -9.75 -16.79
N VAL A 205 9.30 -10.15 -16.75
CA VAL A 205 10.11 -10.40 -17.95
C VAL A 205 9.71 -11.72 -18.62
N GLU A 206 9.43 -12.75 -17.83
CA GLU A 206 8.91 -14.03 -18.36
C GLU A 206 7.61 -13.82 -19.13
N GLN A 207 6.71 -12.97 -18.60
CA GLN A 207 5.45 -12.66 -19.26
C GLN A 207 5.63 -11.80 -20.51
N LEU A 208 6.57 -10.84 -20.49
CA LEU A 208 6.94 -10.06 -21.68
C LEU A 208 7.48 -10.96 -22.80
N ILE A 209 8.35 -11.91 -22.47
CA ILE A 209 8.89 -12.91 -23.41
C ILE A 209 7.75 -13.75 -24.00
N LYS A 210 6.84 -14.24 -23.14
CA LYS A 210 5.67 -15.01 -23.57
C LYS A 210 4.82 -14.21 -24.55
N ASP A 211 4.47 -12.97 -24.23
CA ASP A 211 3.66 -12.12 -25.11
C ASP A 211 4.33 -11.85 -26.46
N ALA A 212 5.62 -11.50 -26.44
CA ALA A 212 6.37 -11.21 -27.66
C ALA A 212 6.44 -12.40 -28.60
N THR A 213 6.48 -13.61 -28.04
CA THR A 213 6.58 -14.85 -28.80
C THR A 213 5.21 -15.38 -29.25
N SER A 214 4.17 -15.27 -28.42
CA SER A 214 2.85 -15.85 -28.71
C SER A 214 1.93 -14.90 -29.47
N MET A 215 2.01 -13.59 -29.26
CA MET A 215 1.12 -12.63 -29.89
C MET A 215 1.55 -12.34 -31.34
N ASP A 216 0.57 -12.04 -32.19
CA ASP A 216 0.80 -11.54 -33.54
C ASP A 216 1.31 -10.10 -33.52
N ASN A 217 0.76 -9.28 -32.63
CA ASN A 217 1.16 -7.90 -32.41
C ASN A 217 1.28 -7.60 -30.91
N ILE A 218 2.51 -7.47 -30.41
CA ILE A 218 2.76 -7.13 -29.00
C ILE A 218 2.45 -5.65 -28.68
N SER A 219 2.25 -4.79 -29.69
CA SER A 219 1.96 -3.36 -29.49
C SER A 219 0.73 -3.14 -28.59
N ASP A 220 -0.24 -4.05 -28.67
CA ASP A 220 -1.50 -4.00 -27.90
C ASP A 220 -1.30 -4.11 -26.39
N VAL A 221 -0.12 -4.57 -25.94
CA VAL A 221 0.24 -4.74 -24.53
C VAL A 221 1.51 -3.98 -24.16
N LYS A 222 2.06 -3.16 -25.07
CA LYS A 222 3.31 -2.41 -24.82
C LYS A 222 3.23 -1.58 -23.54
N GLU A 223 2.13 -0.85 -23.34
CA GLU A 223 1.93 0.03 -22.19
C GLU A 223 1.90 -0.69 -20.83
N ILE A 224 1.69 -2.01 -20.83
CA ILE A 224 1.73 -2.83 -19.60
C ILE A 224 3.16 -2.93 -19.08
N TYR A 225 4.14 -3.01 -19.99
CA TYR A 225 5.56 -3.17 -19.68
C TYR A 225 6.33 -1.85 -19.71
N ASP A 226 5.79 -0.85 -20.41
CA ASP A 226 6.34 0.49 -20.54
C ASP A 226 6.01 1.38 -19.33
N ILE A 227 6.28 0.85 -18.13
CA ILE A 227 6.04 1.53 -16.85
C ILE A 227 7.36 1.76 -16.13
N VAL A 228 7.47 2.91 -15.44
CA VAL A 228 8.69 3.31 -14.72
C VAL A 228 9.16 2.23 -13.75
N TYR A 229 8.24 1.55 -13.08
CA TYR A 229 8.55 0.52 -12.09
C TYR A 229 9.14 -0.75 -12.70
N ALA A 230 8.84 -1.08 -13.96
CA ALA A 230 9.39 -2.25 -14.65
C ALA A 230 10.82 -1.99 -15.18
N ALA A 231 11.26 -0.74 -15.21
CA ALA A 231 12.51 -0.34 -15.82
C ALA A 231 13.72 -1.12 -15.27
N ARG A 232 13.79 -1.27 -13.94
CA ARG A 232 14.89 -1.98 -13.28
C ARG A 232 14.96 -3.44 -13.73
N ILE A 233 13.88 -4.21 -13.60
CA ILE A 233 13.89 -5.64 -13.92
C ILE A 233 14.11 -5.88 -15.43
N ILE A 234 13.62 -4.99 -16.29
CA ILE A 234 13.85 -5.04 -17.74
C ILE A 234 15.34 -4.82 -18.07
N GLU A 235 15.99 -3.82 -17.46
CA GLU A 235 17.41 -3.55 -17.69
C GLU A 235 18.33 -4.60 -17.06
N GLU A 236 17.97 -5.14 -15.90
CA GLU A 236 18.64 -6.32 -15.32
C GLU A 236 18.59 -7.52 -16.28
N SER A 237 17.55 -7.58 -17.13
CA SER A 237 17.32 -8.64 -18.12
C SER A 237 17.79 -8.27 -19.53
N ARG A 238 18.63 -7.24 -19.69
CA ARG A 238 19.03 -6.67 -21.00
C ARG A 238 19.55 -7.70 -22.00
N THR A 239 20.32 -8.69 -21.56
CA THR A 239 20.95 -9.70 -22.42
C THR A 239 19.92 -10.70 -22.91
N GLU A 240 19.04 -11.14 -22.01
CA GLU A 240 17.94 -12.05 -22.34
C GLU A 240 16.98 -11.41 -23.35
N LEU A 241 16.59 -10.15 -23.12
CA LEU A 241 15.70 -9.43 -24.03
C LEU A 241 16.37 -9.08 -25.37
N PHE A 242 17.68 -8.82 -25.40
CA PHE A 242 18.42 -8.70 -26.66
C PHE A 242 18.42 -9.99 -27.48
N ASN A 243 18.62 -11.13 -26.81
CA ASN A 243 18.56 -12.43 -27.48
C ASN A 243 17.15 -12.72 -28.01
N LEU A 244 16.11 -12.38 -27.24
CA LEU A 244 14.72 -12.46 -27.70
C LEU A 244 14.50 -11.66 -28.99
N GLU A 245 14.96 -10.40 -29.07
CA GLU A 245 14.84 -9.59 -30.29
C GLU A 245 15.47 -10.26 -31.51
N ARG A 246 16.69 -10.79 -31.36
CA ARG A 246 17.38 -11.49 -32.44
C ARG A 246 16.59 -12.71 -32.92
N GLU A 247 16.05 -13.49 -31.99
CA GLU A 247 15.27 -14.68 -32.32
C GLU A 247 13.91 -14.33 -32.96
N LEU A 248 13.25 -13.27 -32.51
CA LEU A 248 12.01 -12.79 -33.14
C LEU A 248 12.24 -12.37 -34.60
N LYS A 249 13.33 -11.67 -34.89
CA LYS A 249 13.71 -11.31 -36.27
C LYS A 249 13.94 -12.53 -37.16
N LYS A 250 14.68 -13.53 -36.67
CA LYS A 250 14.89 -14.80 -37.40
C LYS A 250 13.59 -15.53 -37.71
N LYS A 251 12.58 -15.38 -36.84
CA LYS A 251 11.24 -15.98 -37.00
C LYS A 251 10.28 -15.10 -37.81
N GLY A 252 10.74 -14.01 -38.43
CA GLY A 252 9.90 -13.09 -39.20
C GLY A 252 8.99 -12.19 -38.36
N LYS A 253 9.11 -12.19 -37.03
CA LYS A 253 8.33 -11.32 -36.12
C LYS A 253 9.01 -9.97 -35.92
N GLU A 254 9.29 -9.27 -37.01
CA GLU A 254 10.06 -8.01 -37.00
C GLU A 254 9.40 -6.92 -36.15
N LYS A 255 8.07 -6.75 -36.27
CA LYS A 255 7.31 -5.78 -35.46
C LYS A 255 7.46 -6.05 -33.96
N ASN A 256 7.32 -7.29 -33.51
CA ASN A 256 7.48 -7.61 -32.10
C ASN A 256 8.92 -7.37 -31.62
N ALA A 257 9.93 -7.69 -32.45
CA ALA A 257 11.32 -7.38 -32.13
C ALA A 257 11.56 -5.87 -31.97
N GLU A 258 10.95 -5.05 -32.82
CA GLU A 258 11.03 -3.60 -32.72
C GLU A 258 10.41 -3.07 -31.42
N ILE A 259 9.22 -3.56 -31.05
CA ILE A 259 8.56 -3.15 -29.80
C ILE A 259 9.37 -3.57 -28.57
N ILE A 260 9.99 -4.75 -28.56
CA ILE A 260 10.89 -5.15 -27.47
C ILE A 260 12.09 -4.18 -27.35
N SER A 261 12.68 -3.80 -28.48
CA SER A 261 13.74 -2.80 -28.50
C SER A 261 13.26 -1.45 -27.93
N GLN A 262 12.06 -1.00 -28.29
CA GLN A 262 11.47 0.23 -27.74
C GLN A 262 11.26 0.14 -26.22
N ILE A 263 10.71 -0.97 -25.71
CA ILE A 263 10.51 -1.20 -24.27
C ILE A 263 11.84 -1.14 -23.51
N ARG A 264 12.90 -1.78 -24.04
CA ARG A 264 14.23 -1.74 -23.42
C ARG A 264 14.85 -0.33 -23.44
N GLN A 265 14.72 0.38 -24.55
CA GLN A 265 15.21 1.76 -24.66
C GLN A 265 14.52 2.66 -23.62
N GLN A 266 13.20 2.50 -23.45
CA GLN A 266 12.46 3.28 -22.48
C GLN A 266 12.81 2.89 -21.03
N ALA A 267 12.98 1.59 -20.73
CA ALA A 267 13.48 1.13 -19.44
C ALA A 267 14.85 1.74 -19.09
N LYS A 268 15.79 1.78 -20.06
CA LYS A 268 17.09 2.42 -19.89
C LYS A 268 16.95 3.92 -19.58
N ARG A 269 16.08 4.64 -20.30
CA ARG A 269 15.79 6.07 -20.04
C ARG A 269 15.21 6.28 -18.65
N ASN A 270 14.25 5.45 -18.26
CA ASN A 270 13.61 5.51 -16.95
C ASN A 270 14.66 5.32 -15.84
N ILE A 271 15.57 4.34 -15.92
CA ILE A 271 16.65 4.16 -14.93
C ILE A 271 17.54 5.40 -14.82
N ILE A 272 17.91 6.01 -15.95
CA ILE A 272 18.72 7.24 -15.95
C ILE A 272 17.96 8.35 -15.20
N SER A 273 16.67 8.53 -15.49
CA SER A 273 15.85 9.53 -14.79
C SER A 273 15.73 9.24 -13.28
N LEU A 274 15.58 7.98 -12.89
CA LEU A 274 15.48 7.55 -11.49
C LEU A 274 16.78 7.78 -10.71
N ASN A 275 17.93 7.60 -11.36
CA ASN A 275 19.24 7.85 -10.77
C ASN A 275 19.57 9.35 -10.64
N VAL A 276 18.94 10.19 -11.45
CA VAL A 276 19.01 11.66 -11.33
C VAL A 276 18.06 12.15 -10.23
N SER A 277 16.89 11.52 -10.06
CA SER A 277 15.89 11.84 -9.05
C SER A 277 16.08 11.11 -7.72
N LYS A 278 17.32 10.90 -7.26
CA LYS A 278 17.69 10.07 -6.08
C LYS A 278 16.89 10.35 -4.78
N GLU A 279 16.11 11.41 -4.71
CA GLU A 279 15.24 11.75 -3.58
C GLU A 279 13.83 11.10 -3.58
N VAL A 280 13.33 10.54 -4.70
CA VAL A 280 11.88 10.18 -4.79
C VAL A 280 11.58 8.67 -4.69
N LEU A 281 12.54 7.78 -4.96
CA LEU A 281 12.28 6.32 -5.05
C LEU A 281 13.16 5.44 -4.14
N PHE A 282 14.07 6.03 -3.36
CA PHE A 282 15.12 5.29 -2.64
C PHE A 282 14.71 4.60 -1.32
N ASN A 283 13.44 4.65 -0.90
CA ASN A 283 13.01 3.98 0.35
C ASN A 283 12.64 2.50 0.20
N TRP A 284 12.80 1.88 -0.98
CA TRP A 284 12.39 0.48 -1.19
C TRP A 284 13.54 -0.54 -1.16
N VAL A 285 14.80 -0.12 -1.35
CA VAL A 285 15.95 -1.05 -1.32
C VAL A 285 16.41 -1.32 0.11
N GLU A 286 16.24 -0.38 1.04
CA GLU A 286 16.67 -0.55 2.44
C GLU A 286 15.83 -1.58 3.22
N LEU A 287 14.61 -1.90 2.79
CA LEU A 287 13.81 -2.98 3.39
C LEU A 287 14.34 -4.39 3.10
N LYS A 288 15.29 -4.55 2.15
CA LYS A 288 16.00 -5.82 1.92
C LYS A 288 17.32 -5.95 2.69
N ASN A 289 17.84 -4.86 3.26
CA ASN A 289 19.14 -4.86 3.95
C ASN A 289 19.00 -4.80 5.49
N GLY A 290 17.79 -4.98 6.03
CA GLY A 290 17.62 -5.38 7.42
C GLY A 290 18.06 -6.83 7.57
N ASP A 291 19.36 -7.02 7.83
CA ASP A 291 19.99 -8.31 8.07
C ASP A 291 19.12 -9.22 8.95
N PHE A 292 18.66 -10.32 8.37
CA PHE A 292 18.39 -11.53 9.13
C PHE A 292 19.74 -12.08 9.61
N LYS A 293 20.12 -11.69 10.82
CA LYS A 293 20.99 -12.47 11.72
C LYS A 293 20.39 -12.45 13.12
#